data_AF-A0A8X6RWK4-F1
#
_entry.id   AF-A0A8X6RWK4-F1
#
_cell.length_a   1.000
_cell.length_b   1.000
_cell.length_c   1.000
_cell.angle_alpha   90.00
_cell.angle_beta   90.00
_cell.angle_gamma   90.00
#
_symmetry.space_group_name_H-M   'P 1'
#
loop_
_entity.id
_entity.type
_entity.pdbx_description
1 polymer ?
#
loop_
_entity_poly.entity_id
_entity_poly.type
_entity_poly.pdbx_seq_one_letter_code
_entity_poly.pdbx_strand_id
1 'polypeptide(L)' 'MVILNELRFERELLSHHSQDLSPSNHWLFSDIKRMQQGKRFGFNEAVIAEVEAYFESNGNSFYEKGIKK' A
#
# COMPACT_ATOMS: atom_id res chain seq x y z
N MET A 1 3.81 -23.71 1.54
CA MET A 1 3.27 -22.85 2.62
C MET A 1 4.44 -22.51 3.52
N VAL A 2 5.07 -21.35 3.30
CA VAL A 2 6.14 -20.88 4.19
C VAL A 2 5.48 -20.54 5.51
N ILE A 3 5.84 -21.27 6.56
CA ILE A 3 5.25 -21.07 7.87
C ILE A 3 5.86 -19.77 8.40
N LEU A 4 5.05 -18.73 8.60
CA LEU A 4 5.45 -17.42 9.14
C LEU A 4 6.42 -17.52 10.34
N ASN A 5 6.31 -18.62 11.11
CA ASN A 5 7.15 -18.93 12.26
C ASN A 5 8.65 -19.07 11.93
N GLU A 6 9.02 -19.48 10.72
CA GLU A 6 10.43 -19.61 10.30
C GLU A 6 11.09 -18.24 10.08
N LEU A 7 10.28 -17.23 9.75
CA LEU A 7 10.75 -15.88 9.44
C LEU A 7 10.92 -15.01 10.70
N ARG A 8 10.51 -15.51 11.88
CA ARG A 8 10.62 -14.83 13.19
C ARG A 8 9.97 -13.45 13.26
N PHE A 9 8.99 -13.18 12.40
CA PHE A 9 8.21 -11.96 12.47
C PHE A 9 7.22 -12.01 13.63
N GLU A 10 7.13 -10.93 14.38
CA GLU A 10 6.03 -10.72 15.31
C GLU A 10 4.78 -10.33 14.51
N ARG A 11 3.67 -11.02 14.79
CA ARG A 11 2.39 -10.69 14.18
C ARG A 11 1.73 -9.59 14.99
N GLU A 12 1.52 -8.44 14.37
CA GLU A 12 0.70 -7.39 14.94
C GLU A 12 -0.78 -7.82 14.99
N LEU A 13 -1.40 -7.69 16.16
CA LEU A 13 -2.81 -8.04 16.38
C LEU A 13 -3.71 -6.89 15.90
N LEU A 14 -4.25 -7.04 14.69
CA LEU A 14 -5.24 -6.13 14.13
C LEU A 14 -6.66 -6.59 14.52
N SER A 15 -7.48 -5.67 15.04
CA SER A 15 -8.89 -5.94 15.33
C SER A 15 -9.66 -6.27 14.05
N HIS A 16 -10.69 -7.12 14.11
CA HIS A 16 -11.45 -7.56 12.94
C HIS A 16 -12.12 -6.42 12.15
N HIS A 17 -12.26 -5.23 12.75
CA HIS A 17 -12.83 -4.03 12.12
C HIS A 17 -11.80 -2.89 11.92
N SER A 18 -10.51 -3.22 11.93
CA SER A 18 -9.41 -2.24 11.89
C SER A 18 -8.92 -1.87 10.49
N GLN A 19 -9.78 -1.96 9.47
CA GLN A 19 -9.37 -1.68 8.09
C GLN A 19 -8.78 -0.26 7.95
N ASP A 20 -9.33 0.71 8.69
CA ASP A 20 -8.83 2.10 8.76
C ASP A 20 -7.54 2.27 9.58
N LEU A 21 -7.20 1.32 10.46
CA LEU A 21 -5.99 1.40 11.28
C LEU A 21 -4.74 0.96 10.50
N SER A 22 -4.89 0.24 9.38
CA SER A 22 -3.72 -0.15 8.61
C SER A 22 -3.15 1.04 7.81
N PRO A 23 -1.84 1.34 7.94
CA PRO A 23 -1.19 2.39 7.14
C PRO A 23 -1.35 2.19 5.64
N SER A 24 -1.39 0.94 5.18
CA SER A 24 -1.65 0.62 3.78
C SER A 24 -3.01 1.15 3.30
N ASN A 25 -4.08 1.01 4.08
CA ASN A 25 -5.40 1.46 3.64
C ASN A 25 -5.57 2.98 3.75
N HIS A 26 -5.31 3.57 4.91
CA HIS A 26 -5.66 4.97 5.13
C HIS A 26 -4.65 5.94 4.52
N TRP A 27 -3.39 5.52 4.30
CA TRP A 27 -2.34 6.35 3.70
C TRP A 27 -2.07 5.96 2.25
N LEU A 28 -1.47 4.78 2.04
CA LEU A 28 -0.98 4.37 0.71
C LEU A 28 -2.12 4.23 -0.31
N PHE A 29 -3.14 3.43 -0.02
CA PHE A 29 -4.23 3.20 -0.96
C PHE A 29 -5.16 4.40 -1.10
N SER A 30 -5.33 5.23 -0.07
CA SER A 30 -6.02 6.52 -0.20
C SER A 30 -5.33 7.41 -1.24
N ASP A 31 -4.01 7.45 -1.22
CA ASP A 31 -3.19 8.26 -2.12
C ASP A 31 -3.21 7.70 -3.56
N ILE A 32 -3.05 6.39 -3.72
CA ILE A 32 -3.17 5.69 -5.00
C ILE A 32 -4.56 5.89 -5.62
N LYS A 33 -5.64 5.77 -4.82
CA LYS A 33 -7.01 6.02 -5.30
C LYS A 33 -7.17 7.45 -5.81
N ARG A 34 -6.58 8.43 -5.13
CA ARG A 34 -6.58 9.83 -5.57
C ARG A 34 -5.83 9.99 -6.89
N MET A 35 -4.66 9.36 -7.04
CA MET A 35 -3.87 9.38 -8.27
C MET A 35 -4.60 8.71 -9.46
N GLN A 36 -5.32 7.62 -9.22
CA GLN A 36 -6.05 6.88 -10.26
C GLN A 36 -7.43 7.46 -10.57
N GLN A 37 -7.89 8.45 -9.79
CA GLN A 37 -9.22 9.02 -9.96
C GLN A 37 -9.41 9.58 -11.37
N GLY A 38 -10.42 9.08 -12.09
CA GLY A 38 -10.73 9.49 -13.45
C GLY A 38 -9.88 8.84 -14.55
N LYS A 39 -8.85 8.04 -14.20
CA LYS A 39 -8.07 7.28 -15.19
C LYS A 39 -8.82 6.01 -15.59
N ARG A 40 -8.69 5.63 -16.86
CA ARG A 40 -9.17 4.34 -17.39
C ARG A 40 -8.02 3.68 -18.14
N PHE A 41 -7.77 2.43 -17.83
CA PHE A 41 -6.71 1.64 -18.45
C PHE A 41 -7.32 0.64 -19.43
N GLY A 42 -6.72 0.51 -20.62
CA GLY A 42 -7.20 -0.40 -21.66
C GLY A 42 -6.64 -1.81 -21.56
N PHE A 43 -5.57 -2.02 -20.78
CA PHE A 43 -4.85 -3.28 -20.62
C PHE A 43 -4.06 -3.27 -19.31
N ASN A 44 -3.66 -4.45 -18.84
CA ASN A 44 -3.04 -4.63 -17.51
C ASN A 44 -1.67 -3.98 -17.41
N GLU A 45 -0.87 -4.02 -18.48
CA GLU A 45 0.48 -3.47 -18.52
C GLU A 45 0.48 -1.95 -18.28
N ALA A 46 -0.57 -1.24 -18.70
CA ALA A 46 -0.72 0.19 -18.41
C ALA A 46 -0.99 0.45 -16.91
N VAL A 47 -1.75 -0.43 -16.24
CA VAL A 47 -1.97 -0.32 -14.79
C VAL A 47 -0.67 -0.59 -14.04
N ILE A 48 0.09 -1.61 -14.46
CA ILE A 48 1.37 -1.99 -13.85
C ILE A 48 2.36 -0.82 -13.97
N ALA A 49 2.57 -0.30 -15.17
CA ALA A 49 3.53 0.79 -15.40
C ALA A 49 3.18 2.06 -14.61
N GLU A 50 1.89 2.40 -14.50
CA GLU A 50 1.45 3.56 -13.71
C GLU A 50 1.70 3.35 -12.21
N VAL A 51 1.43 2.15 -11.69
CA VAL A 51 1.65 1.82 -10.28
C VAL A 51 3.15 1.75 -9.97
N GLU A 52 3.97 1.21 -10.86
CA GLU A 52 5.44 1.22 -10.73
C GLU A 52 5.97 2.66 -10.69
N ALA A 53 5.56 3.51 -11.63
CA ALA A 53 5.93 4.93 -11.64
C ALA A 53 5.48 5.67 -10.37
N TYR A 54 4.32 5.32 -9.82
CA TYR A 54 3.85 5.85 -8.53
C TYR A 54 4.83 5.52 -7.40
N PHE A 55 5.25 4.26 -7.28
CA PHE A 55 6.21 3.86 -6.24
C PHE A 55 7.58 4.50 -6.44
N GLU A 56 8.06 4.63 -7.68
CA GLU A 56 9.33 5.30 -7.98
C GLU A 56 9.31 6.80 -7.66
N SER A 57 8.16 7.45 -7.83
CA SER A 57 8.00 8.89 -7.56
C SER A 57 7.98 9.23 -6.07
N ASN A 58 7.68 8.26 -5.20
CA ASN A 58 7.53 8.46 -3.77
C ASN A 58 8.84 8.12 -3.03
N GLY A 59 9.41 9.10 -2.34
CA GLY A 59 10.59 8.89 -1.51
C GLY A 59 10.27 8.27 -0.14
N ASN A 60 11.31 7.80 0.57
CA ASN A 60 11.20 7.19 1.90
C ASN A 60 10.37 8.01 2.90
N SER A 61 10.48 9.34 2.87
CA SER A 61 9.75 10.23 3.77
C SER A 61 8.23 10.16 3.63
N PHE A 62 7.71 9.77 2.46
CA PHE A 62 6.28 9.54 2.26
C PHE A 62 5.81 8.33 3.06
N TYR A 63 6.53 7.21 2.97
CA TYR A 63 6.19 5.98 3.68
C TYR A 63 6.37 6.11 5.19
N GLU A 64 7.44 6.76 5.63
CA GLU A 64 7.65 7.04 7.06
C GLU A 64 6.50 7.84 7.67
N LYS A 65 5.97 8.83 6.94
CA LYS A 65 4.82 9.61 7.39
C LYS A 65 3.57 8.75 7.53
N GLY A 66 3.33 7.84 6.57
CA GLY A 66 2.18 6.94 6.63
C GLY A 66 2.24 5.95 7.80
N ILE A 67 3.43 5.47 8.16
CA ILE A 67 3.62 4.56 9.30
C ILE A 67 3.47 5.30 10.64
N LYS A 68 3.90 6.57 10.71
CA LYS A 68 3.86 7.39 11.93
C LYS A 68 2.52 8.06 12.20
N LYS A 69 1.56 7.97 11.29
CA LYS A 69 0.26 8.64 11.36
C LYS A 69 -0.76 7.80 12.11
#